data_AF-B4IN40-F1
#
_entry.id   AF-B4IN40-F1
#
_cell.length_a   1.000
_cell.length_b   1.000
_cell.length_c   1.000
_cell.angle_alpha   90.00
_cell.angle_beta   90.00
_cell.angle_gamma   90.00
#
_symmetry.space_group_name_H-M   'P 1'
#
loop_
_entity.id
_entity.type
_entity.pdbx_description
1 polymer ?
#
loop_
_entity_poly.entity_id
_entity_poly.type
_entity_poly.pdbx_seq_one_letter_code
_entity_poly.pdbx_strand_id
1 'polypeptide(L)'
;MYNIVETGSNIYASPQYKPMIESMIAEYKPAKNNAECPFRHQPSRHSAVESESIRKEVDVWLQDGIVRKSSLNSASRVVVVKKKDGTDRICVDFRQLNSMVLKDCFPVPRMDDVLFCANDVQMYS
;
A
#
# COMPACT_ATOMS: atom_id res chain seq x y z
N MET A 1 -5.71 3.49 16.20
CA MET A 1 -5.14 2.73 15.06
C MET A 1 -4.77 3.74 13.99
N TYR A 2 -4.12 3.29 12.93
CA TYR A 2 -3.65 4.13 11.86
C TYR A 2 -4.23 3.61 10.54
N ASN A 3 -4.73 4.51 9.71
CA ASN A 3 -5.16 4.19 8.35
C ASN A 3 -4.20 4.83 7.37
N ILE A 4 -3.89 4.12 6.29
CA ILE A 4 -3.24 4.72 5.12
C ILE A 4 -4.22 5.73 4.54
N VAL A 5 -3.73 6.95 4.31
CA VAL A 5 -4.47 7.98 3.58
C VAL A 5 -4.22 7.70 2.10
N GLU A 6 -5.28 7.44 1.34
CA GLU A 6 -5.24 7.32 -0.13
C GLU A 6 -4.96 8.67 -0.81
N THR A 7 -4.24 9.57 -0.17
CA THR A 7 -3.75 10.76 -0.84
C THR A 7 -2.60 10.33 -1.73
N GLY A 8 -2.85 10.32 -3.04
CA GLY A 8 -1.86 10.12 -4.09
C GLY A 8 -0.75 11.18 -4.13
N SER A 9 -0.62 11.99 -3.07
CA SER A 9 0.39 13.02 -2.88
C SER A 9 1.81 12.46 -2.82
N ASN A 10 1.99 11.20 -2.39
CA ASN A 10 3.30 10.54 -2.30
C ASN A 10 3.56 9.53 -3.45
N ILE A 11 2.74 9.57 -4.50
CA ILE A 11 3.02 8.81 -5.71
C ILE A 11 4.05 9.61 -6.50
N TYR A 12 5.28 9.13 -6.56
CA TYR A 12 6.28 9.57 -7.56
C TYR A 12 5.85 9.10 -8.96
N ALA A 13 4.67 9.53 -9.40
CA ALA A 13 4.18 9.31 -10.75
C ALA A 13 4.58 10.51 -11.61
N SER A 14 4.88 10.24 -12.89
CA SER A 14 5.01 11.32 -13.87
C SER A 14 3.75 12.21 -13.81
N PRO A 15 3.87 13.55 -13.81
CA PRO A 15 2.75 14.47 -13.66
C PRO A 15 1.59 14.18 -14.62
N GLN A 16 1.88 13.62 -15.78
CA GLN A 16 0.90 13.25 -16.81
C GLN A 16 -0.07 12.13 -16.37
N TYR A 17 0.36 11.20 -15.50
CA TYR A 17 -0.47 10.07 -15.06
C TYR A 17 -1.14 10.31 -13.70
N LYS A 18 -0.66 11.28 -12.93
CA LYS A 18 -1.20 11.63 -11.62
C LYS A 18 -2.73 11.84 -11.60
N PRO A 19 -3.35 12.62 -12.51
CA PRO A 19 -4.80 12.83 -12.48
C PRO A 19 -5.59 11.54 -12.80
N MET A 20 -5.06 10.70 -13.68
CA MET A 20 -5.65 9.39 -13.99
C MET A 20 -5.62 8.48 -12.76
N ILE A 21 -4.49 8.40 -12.06
CA ILE A 21 -4.37 7.59 -10.84
C ILE A 21 -5.29 8.10 -9.73
N GLU A 22 -5.36 9.42 -9.52
CA GLU A 22 -6.28 10.02 -8.55
C GLU A 22 -7.75 9.68 -8.86
N SER A 23 -8.15 9.72 -10.14
CA SER A 23 -9.51 9.32 -10.56
C SER A 23 -9.81 7.84 -10.31
N MET A 24 -8.84 6.94 -10.57
CA MET A 24 -8.98 5.51 -10.31
C MET A 24 -9.12 5.19 -8.81
N ILE A 25 -8.33 5.86 -7.96
CA ILE A 25 -8.41 5.73 -6.50
C ILE A 25 -9.79 6.19 -6.00
N ALA A 26 -10.31 7.30 -6.52
CA ALA A 26 -11.61 7.83 -6.11
C ALA A 26 -12.79 6.91 -6.49
N GLU A 27 -12.68 6.20 -7.61
CA GLU A 27 -13.70 5.25 -8.07
C GLU A 27 -13.61 3.89 -7.37
N TYR A 28 -12.43 3.52 -6.87
CA TYR A 28 -12.16 2.21 -6.30
C TYR A 28 -13.05 1.90 -5.10
N LYS A 29 -13.90 0.86 -5.23
CA LYS A 29 -14.74 0.36 -4.14
C LYS A 29 -14.13 -0.91 -3.55
N PRO A 30 -13.63 -0.88 -2.30
CA PRO A 30 -12.85 -2.00 -1.77
C PRO A 30 -13.67 -3.23 -1.38
N ALA A 31 -15.01 -3.20 -1.36
CA ALA A 31 -15.82 -4.28 -0.78
C ALA A 31 -16.70 -5.02 -1.80
N LYS A 32 -16.64 -6.36 -1.76
CA LYS A 32 -17.40 -7.26 -2.65
C LYS A 32 -18.91 -7.25 -2.39
N ASN A 33 -19.32 -6.93 -1.17
CA ASN A 33 -20.69 -6.75 -0.68
C ASN A 33 -20.60 -5.77 0.50
N ASN A 34 -21.62 -4.92 0.74
CA ASN A 34 -21.71 -3.97 1.87
C ASN A 34 -21.67 -4.60 3.30
N ALA A 35 -21.07 -5.78 3.47
CA ALA A 35 -20.85 -6.41 4.77
C ALA A 35 -19.55 -5.87 5.37
N GLU A 36 -19.70 -5.02 6.39
CA GLU A 36 -18.65 -4.75 7.36
C GLU A 36 -18.21 -6.08 7.99
N CYS A 37 -17.08 -6.62 7.56
CA CYS A 37 -16.36 -7.64 8.31
C CYS A 37 -15.17 -6.98 9.01
N PRO A 38 -15.39 -6.31 10.17
CA PRO A 38 -14.29 -5.75 10.92
C PRO A 38 -13.44 -6.89 11.47
N PHE A 39 -12.30 -7.15 10.83
CA PHE A 39 -11.30 -8.05 11.36
C PHE A 39 -10.30 -7.24 12.16
N ARG A 40 -10.09 -7.64 13.42
CA ARG A 40 -9.12 -7.01 14.31
C ARG A 40 -8.11 -8.04 14.74
N HIS A 41 -6.91 -7.95 14.20
CA HIS A 41 -5.82 -8.74 14.72
C HIS A 41 -5.34 -8.19 16.06
N GLN A 42 -4.94 -9.11 16.95
CA GLN A 42 -4.20 -8.73 18.14
C GLN A 42 -2.86 -8.08 17.74
N PRO A 43 -2.39 -7.08 18.52
CA PRO A 43 -1.08 -6.50 18.32
C PRO A 43 0.01 -7.57 18.28
N SER A 44 0.93 -7.45 17.33
CA SER A 44 2.05 -8.38 17.23
C SER A 44 3.04 -8.09 18.36
N ARG A 45 3.70 -9.15 18.85
CA ARG A 45 4.75 -9.01 19.86
C ARG A 45 6.02 -8.57 19.15
N HIS A 46 6.59 -7.46 19.60
CA HIS A 46 7.84 -6.91 19.10
C HIS A 46 8.81 -6.72 20.27
N SER A 47 10.10 -6.87 20.01
CA SER A 47 11.13 -6.45 20.94
C SER A 47 11.08 -4.93 21.19
N ALA A 48 11.78 -4.46 22.22
CA ALA A 48 11.85 -3.03 22.52
C ALA A 48 12.45 -2.23 21.35
N VAL A 49 13.50 -2.77 20.72
CA VAL A 49 14.19 -2.17 19.57
C VAL A 49 13.25 -2.06 18.37
N GLU A 50 12.59 -3.16 18.00
CA GLU A 50 11.63 -3.16 16.89
C GLU A 50 10.45 -2.21 17.15
N SER A 51 9.97 -2.13 18.39
CA SER A 51 8.89 -1.22 18.77
C SER A 51 9.29 0.24 18.61
N GLU A 52 10.55 0.58 18.87
CA GLU A 52 11.09 1.92 18.64
C GLU A 52 11.22 2.21 17.14
N SER A 53 11.75 1.27 16.35
CA SER A 53 11.80 1.37 14.88
C SER A 53 10.40 1.60 14.29
N ILE A 54 9.39 0.85 14.75
CA ILE A 54 8.00 1.00 14.31
C ILE A 54 7.48 2.41 14.62
N ARG A 55 7.73 2.93 15.82
CA ARG A 55 7.26 4.27 16.21
C ARG A 55 7.89 5.36 15.35
N LYS A 56 9.22 5.30 15.16
CA LYS A 56 9.95 6.27 14.33
C LYS A 56 9.41 6.30 12.90
N GLU A 57 9.21 5.14 12.29
CA GLU A 57 8.70 5.05 10.92
C GLU A 57 7.25 5.58 10.83
N VAL A 58 6.40 5.25 11.80
CA VAL A 58 5.02 5.76 11.84
C VAL A 58 4.98 7.28 12.00
N ASP A 59 5.88 7.86 12.79
CA ASP A 59 5.97 9.32 12.95
C ASP A 59 6.38 9.99 11.63
N VAL A 60 7.29 9.40 10.87
CA VAL A 60 7.64 9.85 9.51
C VAL A 60 6.42 9.77 8.59
N TRP A 61 5.69 8.65 8.59
CA TRP A 61 4.49 8.51 7.75
C TRP A 61 3.35 9.47 8.14
N LEU A 62 3.27 9.86 9.41
CA LEU A 62 2.34 10.89 9.87
C LEU A 62 2.74 12.28 9.37
N GLN A 63 4.04 12.59 9.37
CA GLN A 63 4.57 13.85 8.85
C GLN A 63 4.40 13.94 7.32
N ASP A 64 4.66 12.84 6.61
CA ASP A 64 4.51 12.74 5.15
C ASP A 64 3.05 12.65 4.70
N GLY A 65 2.09 12.57 5.64
CA GLY A 65 0.67 12.46 5.35
C GLY A 65 0.26 11.13 4.71
N ILE A 66 1.12 10.11 4.74
CA ILE A 66 0.82 8.75 4.25
C ILE A 66 -0.20 8.08 5.16
N VAL A 67 -0.17 8.39 6.46
CA VAL A 67 -0.98 7.74 7.48
C VAL A 67 -1.73 8.77 8.32
N ARG A 68 -2.95 8.44 8.75
CA ARG A 68 -3.75 9.22 9.70
C ARG A 68 -4.22 8.38 10.88
N LYS A 69 -4.42 9.03 12.03
CA LYS A 69 -5.09 8.39 13.18
C LYS A 69 -6.52 8.02 12.80
N SER A 70 -6.91 6.79 13.11
CA SER A 70 -8.24 6.24 12.84
C SER A 70 -8.81 5.51 14.05
N SER A 71 -10.14 5.52 14.11
CA SER A 71 -10.98 4.85 15.11
C SER A 71 -11.71 3.63 14.55
N LEU A 72 -11.31 3.11 13.38
CA LEU A 72 -11.97 1.96 12.76
C LEU A 72 -11.83 0.70 13.62
N ASN A 73 -12.83 -0.17 13.53
CA ASN A 73 -12.86 -1.45 14.25
C ASN A 73 -12.00 -2.54 13.58
N SER A 74 -11.31 -2.23 12.48
CA SER A 74 -10.45 -3.15 11.74
C SER A 74 -8.97 -2.84 11.98
N ALA A 75 -8.16 -3.88 12.21
CA ALA A 75 -6.72 -3.73 12.46
C ALA A 75 -5.90 -4.86 11.84
N SER A 76 -4.95 -4.49 10.99
CA SER A 76 -3.95 -5.40 10.42
C SER A 76 -2.72 -5.53 11.33
N ARG A 77 -2.00 -6.65 11.26
CA ARG A 77 -0.74 -6.83 12.01
C ARG A 77 0.40 -6.06 11.35
N VAL A 78 1.36 -5.63 12.16
CA VAL A 78 2.63 -5.04 11.70
C VAL A 78 3.72 -6.12 11.76
N VAL A 79 4.54 -6.17 10.72
CA VAL A 79 5.65 -7.11 10.57
C VAL A 79 6.91 -6.29 10.33
N VAL A 80 7.99 -6.62 11.05
CA VAL A 80 9.30 -6.00 10.84
C VAL A 80 10.17 -6.96 10.04
N VAL A 81 10.74 -6.48 8.95
CA VAL A 81 11.63 -7.26 8.09
C VAL A 81 12.97 -6.55 7.99
N LYS A 82 14.07 -7.27 8.22
CA LYS A 82 15.41 -6.71 8.04
C LYS A 82 15.76 -6.67 6.56
N LYS A 83 16.17 -5.50 6.08
CA LYS A 83 16.76 -5.32 4.75
C LYS A 83 18.21 -5.83 4.74
N LYS A 84 18.75 -6.00 3.53
CA LYS A 84 20.15 -6.40 3.32
C LYS A 84 21.16 -5.38 3.88
N ASP A 85 20.79 -4.10 3.91
CA ASP A 85 21.58 -3.01 4.49
C ASP A 85 21.55 -2.98 6.03
N GLY A 86 20.83 -3.90 6.67
CA GLY A 86 20.67 -3.97 8.12
C GLY A 86 19.58 -3.06 8.69
N THR A 87 18.91 -2.25 7.86
CA THR A 87 17.78 -1.41 8.30
C THR A 87 16.50 -2.22 8.42
N ASP A 88 15.62 -1.79 9.33
CA ASP A 88 14.29 -2.39 9.48
C ASP A 88 13.34 -1.81 8.42
N ARG A 89 12.50 -2.67 7.84
CA ARG A 89 11.37 -2.29 6.99
C ARG A 89 10.09 -2.66 7.72
N ILE A 90 9.26 -1.65 7.98
CA ILE A 90 7.95 -1.84 8.60
C ILE A 90 6.94 -2.21 7.50
N CYS A 91 6.30 -3.36 7.64
CA CYS A 91 5.30 -3.88 6.71
C CYS A 91 3.97 -4.12 7.43
N VAL A 92 2.87 -4.00 6.70
CA VAL A 92 1.52 -4.31 7.21
C VAL A 92 1.02 -5.57 6.54
N ASP A 93 0.54 -6.54 7.33
CA ASP A 93 -0.01 -7.80 6.81
C ASP A 93 -1.45 -7.59 6.31
N PHE A 94 -1.59 -7.32 5.01
CA PHE A 94 -2.88 -7.16 4.34
C PHE A 94 -3.46 -8.47 3.79
N ARG A 95 -2.94 -9.65 4.12
CA ARG A 95 -3.43 -10.91 3.52
C ARG A 95 -4.92 -11.14 3.77
N GLN A 96 -5.40 -10.90 4.99
CA GLN A 96 -6.82 -11.04 5.30
C GLN A 96 -7.66 -9.98 4.59
N LEU A 97 -7.19 -8.72 4.57
CA LEU A 97 -7.82 -7.63 3.82
C LEU A 97 -7.98 -7.98 2.33
N ASN A 98 -6.89 -8.38 1.69
CA ASN A 98 -6.82 -8.71 0.26
C ASN A 98 -7.71 -9.91 -0.12
N SER A 99 -8.07 -10.78 0.83
CA SER A 99 -8.98 -11.90 0.56
C SER A 99 -10.45 -11.46 0.51
N MET A 100 -10.80 -10.37 1.21
CA MET A 100 -12.16 -9.83 1.25
C MET A 100 -12.40 -8.78 0.17
N VAL A 101 -11.33 -8.11 -0.25
CA VAL A 101 -11.36 -7.08 -1.29
C VAL A 101 -11.64 -7.71 -2.66
N LEU A 102 -12.50 -7.05 -3.46
CA LEU A 102 -12.72 -7.45 -4.85
C LEU A 102 -11.44 -7.20 -5.64
N LYS A 103 -10.92 -8.26 -6.26
CA LYS A 103 -9.75 -8.15 -7.14
C LYS A 103 -10.14 -7.36 -8.38
N ASP A 104 -9.49 -6.23 -8.58
CA ASP A 104 -9.53 -5.54 -9.85
C ASP A 104 -8.66 -6.31 -10.84
N CYS A 105 -9.30 -6.93 -11.83
CA CYS A 105 -8.64 -7.74 -12.85
C CYS A 105 -8.31 -6.90 -14.09
N PHE A 106 -7.69 -5.74 -13.89
CA PHE A 106 -7.19 -4.95 -15.02
C PHE A 106 -6.15 -5.79 -15.78
N PRO A 107 -6.30 -5.98 -17.11
CA PRO A 107 -5.39 -6.82 -17.87
C PRO A 107 -4.03 -6.14 -17.96
N VAL A 108 -3.06 -6.67 -17.21
CA VAL A 108 -1.65 -6.29 -17.38
C VAL A 108 -1.13 -7.07 -18.60
N PRO A 109 -0.68 -6.39 -19.67
CA PRO A 109 -0.17 -7.08 -20.86
C PRO A 109 1.05 -7.93 -20.49
N ARG A 110 1.27 -9.02 -21.24
CA ARG A 110 2.49 -9.81 -21.03
C ARG A 110 3.69 -9.00 -21.46
N MET A 111 4.84 -9.27 -20.83
CA MET A 111 6.08 -8.57 -21.17
C MET A 111 6.43 -8.73 -22.66
N ASP A 112 6.21 -9.91 -23.24
CA ASP A 112 6.45 -10.16 -24.66
C ASP A 112 5.57 -9.28 -25.57
N ASP A 113 4.30 -9.07 -25.21
CA ASP A 113 3.37 -8.24 -25.97
C ASP A 113 3.81 -6.76 -25.94
N VAL A 114 4.26 -6.30 -24.76
CA VAL A 114 4.77 -4.93 -24.59
C VAL A 114 6.05 -4.71 -25.39
N LEU A 115 6.98 -5.67 -25.36
CA LEU A 115 8.24 -5.61 -26.09
C LEU A 115 8.03 -5.67 -27.60
N PHE A 116 7.08 -6.49 -28.07
CA PHE A 116 6.74 -6.55 -29.49
C PHE A 116 6.30 -5.19 -30.03
N CYS A 117 5.43 -4.48 -29.30
CA CYS A 117 4.97 -3.14 -29.65
C CYS A 117 6.08 -2.08 -29.61
N ALA A 118 7.17 -2.34 -28.87
CA ALA A 118 8.26 -1.40 -28.69
C ALA A 118 9.40 -1.56 -29.71
N ASN A 119 9.41 -2.62 -30.53
CA ASN A 119 10.52 -2.96 -31.43
C ASN A 119 10.89 -1.85 -32.44
N ASP A 120 9.96 -0.97 -32.80
CA ASP A 120 10.21 0.13 -33.75
C ASP A 120 10.72 1.42 -33.07
N VAL A 121 10.95 1.39 -31.76
CA VAL A 121 11.43 2.55 -31.00
C VAL A 121 12.95 2.50 -30.85
N GLN A 122 13.64 3.52 -31.36
CA GLN A 122 15.11 3.58 -31.36
C GLN A 122 15.73 4.03 -30.03
N MET A 123 14.98 4.70 -29.17
CA MET A 123 15.46 5.19 -27.88
C MET A 123 14.42 5.00 -26.77
N TYR A 124 14.89 4.51 -25.63
CA TYR A 124 14.15 4.37 -24.39
C TYR A 124 14.75 5.32 -23.36
N SER A 125 13.93 5.98 -22.55
CA SER A 125 14.34 6.92 -21.49
C SER A 125 14.21 6.31 -20.10
#